data_AF-A0A4R2T4C1-F1
#
_entry.id   AF-A0A4R2T4C1-F1
#
_cell.length_a   1.000
_cell.length_b   1.000
_cell.length_c   1.000
_cell.angle_alpha   90.00
_cell.angle_beta   90.00
_cell.angle_gamma   90.00
#
_symmetry.space_group_name_H-M   'P 1'
#
loop_
_entity.id
_entity.type
_entity.pdbx_description
1 polymer ?
#
loop_
_entity_poly.entity_id
_entity_poly.type
_entity_poly.pdbx_seq_one_letter_code
_entity_poly.pdbx_strand_id
1 'polypeptide(L)'
;MTAIDNVSYAVQAIARGPMTVAPPSFNGHGWLVVVNLAGFTAGFIIATMLALKMARDIRRNWSTDKLSHPVTVWRMFGGAVSAAMAIRFGPAAMVLWGWDPTNAAATAWLLTFQRMTDPIAFTLGLLALAMFEISGKGMSEHLKRQPLPLRIWAKREQLRRPACITLLSLIAAIGVVSTR
;
A
#
# COMPACT_ATOMS: atom_id res chain seq x y z
N MET A 1 -18.05 8.43 38.50
CA MET A 1 -17.46 7.36 37.67
C MET A 1 -18.22 7.40 36.35
N THR A 2 -17.88 8.33 35.47
CA THR A 2 -18.80 8.76 34.40
C THR A 2 -18.03 9.32 33.20
N ALA A 3 -18.26 8.69 32.03
CA ALA A 3 -18.00 9.13 30.66
C ALA A 3 -16.59 8.96 30.02
N ILE A 4 -15.59 8.35 30.65
CA ILE A 4 -14.29 8.09 30.01
C ILE A 4 -14.21 6.68 29.37
N ASP A 5 -15.09 5.75 29.78
CA ASP A 5 -14.95 4.33 29.46
C ASP A 5 -15.28 3.93 28.01
N ASN A 6 -15.76 4.87 27.18
CA ASN A 6 -16.10 4.63 25.76
C ASN A 6 -15.16 5.34 24.77
N VAL A 7 -14.08 5.97 25.23
CA VAL A 7 -13.15 6.71 24.36
C VAL A 7 -12.06 5.77 23.86
N SER A 8 -11.90 5.64 22.54
CA SER A 8 -10.94 4.69 21.95
C SER A 8 -9.50 4.93 22.46
N TYR A 9 -8.71 3.86 22.60
CA TYR A 9 -7.33 3.95 23.06
C TYR A 9 -6.46 4.88 22.19
N ALA A 10 -6.77 4.99 20.90
CA ALA A 10 -6.08 5.91 19.99
C ALA A 10 -6.33 7.39 20.37
N VAL A 11 -7.58 7.73 20.74
CA VAL A 11 -7.92 9.09 21.21
C VAL A 11 -7.20 9.38 22.53
N GLN A 12 -7.19 8.43 23.46
CA GLN A 12 -6.49 8.59 24.74
C GLN A 12 -4.99 8.79 24.54
N ALA A 13 -4.37 8.07 23.60
CA ALA A 13 -2.95 8.19 23.28
C ALA A 13 -2.58 9.57 22.71
N ILE A 14 -3.44 10.17 21.88
CA ILE A 14 -3.21 11.52 21.34
C ILE A 14 -3.47 12.58 22.40
N ALA A 15 -4.58 12.48 23.14
CA ALA A 15 -4.95 13.46 24.16
C ALA A 15 -3.96 13.53 25.33
N ARG A 16 -3.31 12.41 25.66
CA ARG A 16 -2.23 12.34 26.66
C ARG A 16 -0.84 12.59 26.07
N GLY A 17 -0.75 12.69 24.74
CA GLY A 17 0.48 12.96 24.03
C GLY A 17 0.89 14.44 24.11
N PRO A 18 2.10 14.78 23.63
CA PRO A 18 2.54 16.17 23.62
C PRO A 18 1.73 16.98 22.60
N MET A 19 1.38 18.22 22.96
CA MET A 19 0.62 19.15 22.10
C MET A 19 1.51 19.76 21.01
N THR A 20 1.93 18.93 20.05
CA THR A 20 2.86 19.32 18.99
C THR A 20 2.15 19.57 17.66
N VAL A 21 2.69 20.53 16.90
CA VAL A 21 2.22 20.91 15.55
C VAL A 21 2.35 19.76 14.53
N ALA A 22 3.13 18.73 14.85
CA ALA A 22 3.32 17.54 14.04
C ALA A 22 3.24 16.26 14.89
N PRO A 23 3.08 15.08 14.27
CA PRO A 23 3.09 13.82 15.01
C PRO A 23 4.36 13.66 15.87
N PRO A 24 4.23 13.15 17.11
CA PRO A 24 5.37 12.96 18.02
C PRO A 24 6.48 12.07 17.43
N SER A 25 6.13 11.20 16.46
CA SER A 25 7.10 10.36 15.73
C SER A 25 8.18 11.14 14.98
N PHE A 26 8.00 12.44 14.74
CA PHE A 26 9.02 13.30 14.11
C PHE A 26 10.00 13.92 15.12
N ASN A 27 9.79 13.74 16.42
CA ASN A 27 10.72 14.16 17.48
C ASN A 27 11.23 15.61 17.31
N GLY A 28 10.34 16.56 17.01
CA GLY A 28 10.68 17.98 16.85
C GLY A 28 11.35 18.38 15.52
N HIS A 29 11.64 17.44 14.62
CA HIS A 29 12.26 17.73 13.32
C HIS A 29 11.22 18.21 12.30
N GLY A 30 10.83 19.48 12.37
CA GLY A 30 9.79 20.06 11.49
C GLY A 30 10.08 19.91 9.99
N TRP A 31 11.34 19.93 9.57
CA TRP A 31 11.71 19.71 8.17
C TRP A 31 11.35 18.31 7.66
N LEU A 32 11.40 17.28 8.52
CA LEU A 32 10.99 15.93 8.14
C LEU A 32 9.48 15.87 7.86
N VAL A 33 8.69 16.65 8.59
CA VAL A 33 7.24 16.75 8.38
C VAL A 33 6.97 17.29 6.99
N VAL A 34 7.67 18.37 6.60
CA VAL A 34 7.52 18.99 5.27
C VAL A 34 7.88 18.00 4.16
N VAL A 35 9.03 17.32 4.27
CA VAL A 35 9.49 16.35 3.25
C VAL A 35 8.53 15.17 3.14
N ASN A 36 8.06 14.62 4.26
CA ASN A 36 7.12 13.50 4.24
C ASN A 36 5.74 13.93 3.71
N LEU A 37 5.25 15.10 4.12
CA LEU A 37 3.99 15.65 3.64
C LEU A 37 4.02 15.87 2.12
N ALA A 38 5.09 16.50 1.62
CA ALA A 38 5.28 16.71 0.19
C ALA A 38 5.39 15.37 -0.56
N GLY A 39 6.21 14.44 -0.06
CA GLY A 39 6.41 13.13 -0.67
C GLY A 39 5.13 12.30 -0.73
N PHE A 40 4.37 12.21 0.37
CA PHE A 40 3.12 11.46 0.38
C PHE A 40 2.03 12.14 -0.46
N THR A 41 1.93 13.47 -0.44
CA THR A 41 0.94 14.20 -1.24
C THR A 41 1.23 14.04 -2.74
N ALA A 42 2.45 14.32 -3.18
CA ALA A 42 2.86 14.17 -4.57
C ALA A 42 2.77 12.72 -5.02
N GLY A 43 3.25 11.79 -4.19
CA GLY A 43 3.16 10.36 -4.44
C GLY A 43 1.73 9.89 -4.60
N PHE A 44 0.81 10.34 -3.75
CA PHE A 44 -0.61 10.01 -3.85
C PHE A 44 -1.23 10.50 -5.17
N ILE A 45 -0.97 11.76 -5.55
CA ILE A 45 -1.51 12.33 -6.80
C ILE A 45 -0.98 11.57 -8.01
N ILE A 46 0.34 11.38 -8.11
CA ILE A 46 0.98 10.69 -9.24
C ILE A 46 0.50 9.23 -9.31
N ALA A 47 0.48 8.53 -8.18
CA ALA A 47 0.04 7.14 -8.12
C ALA A 47 -1.45 7.01 -8.52
N THR A 48 -2.30 7.94 -8.08
CA THR A 48 -3.72 7.97 -8.47
C THR A 48 -3.89 8.22 -9.96
N MET A 49 -3.16 9.19 -10.54
CA MET A 49 -3.19 9.44 -11.98
C MET A 49 -2.79 8.21 -12.80
N LEU A 50 -1.73 7.52 -12.38
CA LEU A 50 -1.27 6.29 -13.02
C LEU A 50 -2.26 5.13 -12.84
N ALA A 51 -2.80 4.94 -11.64
CA ALA A 51 -3.80 3.91 -11.37
C ALA A 51 -5.05 4.12 -12.24
N LEU A 52 -5.56 5.35 -12.32
CA LEU A 52 -6.71 5.69 -13.16
C LEU A 52 -6.41 5.57 -14.65
N LYS A 53 -5.19 5.88 -15.09
CA LYS A 53 -4.75 5.66 -16.47
C LYS A 53 -4.77 4.16 -16.80
N MET A 54 -4.15 3.33 -15.96
CA MET A 54 -4.10 1.88 -16.15
C MET A 54 -5.50 1.26 -16.10
N ALA A 55 -6.36 1.69 -15.17
CA ALA A 55 -7.74 1.23 -15.10
C ALA A 55 -8.53 1.57 -16.37
N ARG A 56 -8.35 2.77 -16.93
CA ARG A 56 -8.95 3.16 -18.22
C ARG A 56 -8.42 2.32 -19.37
N ASP A 57 -7.12 2.08 -19.43
CA ASP A 57 -6.51 1.27 -20.49
C ASP A 57 -6.96 -0.20 -20.41
N ILE A 58 -7.06 -0.77 -19.20
CA ILE A 58 -7.59 -2.12 -18.98
C ILE A 58 -9.05 -2.19 -19.43
N ARG A 59 -9.88 -1.24 -18.98
CA ARG A 59 -11.31 -1.22 -19.32
C ARG A 59 -11.54 -1.08 -20.83
N ARG A 60 -10.77 -0.22 -21.50
CA ARG A 60 -10.86 0.00 -22.95
C ARG A 60 -10.54 -1.25 -23.76
N ASN A 61 -9.61 -2.09 -23.28
CA ASN A 61 -9.13 -3.24 -24.01
C ASN A 61 -9.68 -4.57 -23.48
N TRP A 62 -10.61 -4.56 -22.52
CA TRP A 62 -11.10 -5.74 -21.81
C TRP A 62 -11.69 -6.83 -22.73
N SER A 63 -12.28 -6.45 -23.86
CA SER A 63 -12.84 -7.39 -24.84
C SER A 63 -11.80 -8.05 -25.74
N THR A 64 -10.63 -7.44 -25.89
CA THR A 64 -9.59 -7.85 -26.86
C THR A 64 -8.41 -8.53 -26.17
N ASP A 65 -8.08 -8.05 -24.97
CA ASP A 65 -6.96 -8.52 -24.16
C ASP A 65 -7.28 -9.85 -23.47
N LYS A 66 -6.41 -10.85 -23.65
CA LYS A 66 -6.44 -12.10 -22.89
C LYS A 66 -5.44 -12.04 -21.76
N LEU A 67 -5.71 -12.73 -20.65
CA LEU A 67 -4.78 -12.83 -19.51
C LEU A 67 -3.39 -13.38 -19.87
N SER A 68 -3.27 -14.11 -20.99
CA SER A 68 -1.99 -14.61 -21.50
C SER A 68 -1.19 -13.57 -22.32
N HIS A 69 -1.77 -12.41 -22.62
CA HIS A 69 -1.08 -11.37 -23.38
C HIS A 69 -0.11 -10.59 -22.48
N PRO A 70 1.14 -10.34 -22.93
CA PRO A 70 2.10 -9.53 -22.19
C PRO A 70 1.59 -8.16 -21.79
N VAL A 71 0.84 -7.51 -22.70
CA VAL A 71 0.27 -6.18 -22.45
C VAL A 71 -0.71 -6.18 -21.27
N THR A 72 -1.50 -7.24 -21.12
CA THR A 72 -2.48 -7.37 -20.03
C THR A 72 -1.77 -7.54 -18.69
N VAL A 73 -0.74 -8.39 -18.64
CA VAL A 73 0.08 -8.57 -17.43
C VAL A 73 0.79 -7.29 -17.03
N TRP A 74 1.34 -6.56 -18.01
CA TRP A 74 1.98 -5.26 -17.78
C TRP A 74 1.01 -4.22 -17.22
N ARG A 75 -0.19 -4.10 -17.81
CA ARG A 75 -1.23 -3.18 -17.35
C ARG A 75 -1.71 -3.52 -15.95
N MET A 76 -1.92 -4.82 -15.67
CA MET A 76 -2.34 -5.29 -14.35
C MET A 76 -1.25 -5.06 -13.29
N PHE A 77 0.02 -5.33 -13.62
CA PHE A 77 1.15 -5.03 -12.76
C PHE A 77 1.25 -3.53 -12.43
N GLY A 78 1.32 -2.69 -13.47
CA GLY A 78 1.42 -1.24 -13.30
C GLY A 78 0.21 -0.65 -12.57
N GLY A 79 -0.98 -1.17 -12.85
CA GLY A 79 -2.21 -0.82 -12.16
C GLY A 79 -2.18 -1.20 -10.68
N ALA A 80 -1.75 -2.42 -10.34
CA ALA A 80 -1.65 -2.90 -8.97
C ALA A 80 -0.60 -2.13 -8.16
N VAL A 81 0.59 -1.86 -8.72
CA VAL A 81 1.62 -1.03 -8.07
C VAL A 81 1.08 0.37 -7.80
N SER A 82 0.50 1.01 -8.81
CA SER A 82 0.01 2.39 -8.69
C SER A 82 -1.15 2.47 -7.69
N ALA A 83 -2.06 1.50 -7.69
CA ALA A 83 -3.14 1.42 -6.71
C ALA A 83 -2.62 1.21 -5.29
N ALA A 84 -1.67 0.30 -5.09
CA ALA A 84 -1.03 0.06 -3.80
C ALA A 84 -0.36 1.35 -3.26
N MET A 85 0.37 2.07 -4.11
CA MET A 85 1.00 3.35 -3.75
C MET A 85 -0.03 4.41 -3.40
N ALA A 86 -1.11 4.53 -4.19
CA ALA A 86 -2.18 5.50 -3.90
C ALA A 86 -2.86 5.20 -2.55
N ILE A 87 -3.18 3.93 -2.28
CA ILE A 87 -3.79 3.51 -1.01
C ILE A 87 -2.82 3.70 0.16
N ARG A 88 -1.51 3.58 -0.05
CA ARG A 88 -0.51 3.79 1.01
C ARG A 88 -0.23 5.27 1.30
N PHE A 89 -0.15 6.08 0.25
CA PHE A 89 0.28 7.49 0.36
C PHE A 89 -0.87 8.43 0.68
N GLY A 90 -2.09 8.16 0.20
CA GLY A 90 -3.26 8.99 0.49
C GLY A 90 -3.55 9.12 1.98
N PRO A 91 -3.84 8.02 2.70
CA PRO A 91 -4.09 8.04 4.14
C PRO A 91 -2.93 8.61 4.95
N ALA A 92 -1.68 8.35 4.56
CA ALA A 92 -0.51 8.92 5.21
C ALA A 92 -0.42 10.45 5.03
N ALA A 93 -0.74 10.97 3.84
CA ALA A 93 -0.84 12.40 3.60
C ALA A 93 -2.00 13.01 4.41
N MET A 94 -3.16 12.34 4.47
CA MET A 94 -4.31 12.79 5.25
C MET A 94 -3.99 12.92 6.74
N VAL A 95 -3.26 11.96 7.31
CA VAL A 95 -2.82 12.03 8.73
C VAL A 95 -1.93 13.25 8.98
N LEU A 96 -1.01 13.57 8.06
CA LEU A 96 -0.13 14.72 8.23
C LEU A 96 -0.84 16.06 8.00
N TRP A 97 -1.72 16.15 7.01
CA TRP A 97 -2.54 17.34 6.75
C TRP A 97 -3.57 17.60 7.86
N GLY A 98 -4.19 16.54 8.37
CA GLY A 98 -5.23 16.58 9.39
C GLY A 98 -4.71 16.41 10.81
N TRP A 99 -3.41 16.56 11.04
CA TRP A 99 -2.85 16.42 12.39
C TRP A 99 -3.30 17.59 13.26
N ASP A 100 -4.13 17.30 14.25
CA ASP A 100 -4.55 18.26 15.26
C ASP A 100 -4.60 17.59 16.64
N PRO A 101 -3.69 17.97 17.57
CA PRO A 101 -3.70 17.40 18.92
C PRO A 101 -4.86 17.93 19.78
N THR A 102 -5.47 19.06 19.44
CA THR A 102 -6.65 19.60 20.14
C THR A 102 -7.91 18.81 19.79
N ASN A 103 -7.99 18.29 18.57
CA ASN A 103 -9.04 17.39 18.10
C ASN A 103 -8.54 15.94 18.03
N ALA A 104 -8.26 15.37 19.19
CA ALA A 104 -7.76 14.00 19.31
C ALA A 104 -8.67 12.94 18.65
N ALA A 105 -9.99 13.17 18.61
CA ALA A 105 -10.95 12.26 17.99
C ALA A 105 -10.75 12.14 16.47
N ALA A 106 -10.64 13.27 15.78
CA ALA A 106 -10.42 13.30 14.34
C ALA A 106 -9.06 12.70 13.95
N THR A 107 -8.00 13.09 14.67
CA THR A 107 -6.64 12.58 14.44
C THR A 107 -6.54 11.06 14.69
N ALA A 108 -7.19 10.56 15.75
CA ALA A 108 -7.25 9.12 16.05
C ALA A 108 -7.95 8.33 14.94
N TRP A 109 -9.04 8.89 14.39
CA TRP A 109 -9.77 8.26 13.30
C TRP A 109 -8.89 8.17 12.04
N LEU A 110 -8.18 9.25 11.68
CA LEU A 110 -7.28 9.27 10.52
C LEU A 110 -6.15 8.24 10.66
N LEU A 111 -5.54 8.14 11.84
CA LEU A 111 -4.53 7.12 12.13
C LEU A 111 -5.10 5.71 12.00
N THR A 112 -6.28 5.47 12.56
CA THR A 112 -6.95 4.16 12.49
C THR A 112 -7.27 3.80 11.05
N PHE A 113 -7.80 4.75 10.28
CA PHE A 113 -8.08 4.58 8.85
C PHE A 113 -6.81 4.22 8.08
N GLN A 114 -5.71 4.94 8.29
CA GLN A 114 -4.42 4.59 7.68
C GLN A 114 -4.02 3.14 8.01
N ARG A 115 -4.13 2.73 9.27
CA ARG A 115 -3.79 1.35 9.68
C ARG A 115 -4.68 0.29 9.06
N MET A 116 -5.95 0.58 8.80
CA MET A 116 -6.84 -0.34 8.09
C MET A 116 -6.51 -0.45 6.60
N THR A 117 -6.02 0.64 5.99
CA THR A 117 -5.60 0.64 4.58
C THR A 117 -4.21 0.03 4.35
N ASP A 118 -3.33 0.04 5.36
CA ASP A 118 -1.96 -0.47 5.27
C ASP A 118 -1.91 -1.95 4.78
N PRO A 119 -2.69 -2.90 5.32
CA PRO A 119 -2.74 -4.28 4.81
C PRO A 119 -3.23 -4.40 3.37
N ILE A 120 -4.16 -3.54 2.94
CA ILE A 120 -4.70 -3.54 1.58
C ILE A 120 -3.62 -3.07 0.61
N ALA A 121 -2.92 -1.98 0.92
CA ALA A 121 -1.80 -1.52 0.11
C ALA A 121 -0.67 -2.56 0.06
N PHE A 122 -0.34 -3.16 1.19
CA PHE A 122 0.69 -4.21 1.29
C PHE A 122 0.36 -5.43 0.43
N THR A 123 -0.86 -5.95 0.53
CA THR A 123 -1.30 -7.12 -0.25
C THR A 123 -1.32 -6.84 -1.75
N LEU A 124 -1.78 -5.66 -2.18
CA LEU A 124 -1.71 -5.25 -3.58
C LEU A 124 -0.27 -5.10 -4.08
N GLY A 125 0.63 -4.54 -3.24
CA GLY A 125 2.06 -4.43 -3.56
C GLY A 125 2.72 -5.81 -3.72
N LEU A 126 2.44 -6.75 -2.82
CA LEU A 126 2.91 -8.13 -2.92
C LEU A 126 2.34 -8.85 -4.15
N LEU A 127 1.06 -8.65 -4.46
CA LEU A 127 0.44 -9.19 -5.66
C LEU A 127 1.15 -8.68 -6.91
N ALA A 128 1.45 -7.37 -6.97
CA ALA A 128 2.19 -6.80 -8.08
C ALA A 128 3.60 -7.42 -8.21
N LEU A 129 4.34 -7.55 -7.10
CA LEU A 129 5.66 -8.21 -7.12
C LEU A 129 5.56 -9.67 -7.57
N ALA A 130 4.55 -10.41 -7.11
CA ALA A 130 4.30 -11.77 -7.56
C ALA A 130 4.04 -11.82 -9.08
N MET A 131 3.23 -10.90 -9.62
CA MET A 131 2.99 -10.79 -11.06
C MET A 131 4.27 -10.49 -11.84
N PHE A 132 5.12 -9.60 -11.32
CA PHE A 132 6.40 -9.26 -11.93
C PHE A 132 7.33 -10.48 -12.01
N GLU A 133 7.52 -11.20 -10.90
CA GLU A 133 8.39 -12.38 -10.84
C GLU A 133 7.93 -13.50 -11.79
N ILE A 134 6.63 -13.81 -11.78
CA ILE A 134 6.09 -14.88 -12.62
C ILE A 134 6.19 -14.51 -14.12
N SER A 135 6.00 -13.22 -14.45
CA SER A 135 6.00 -12.75 -15.83
C SER A 135 7.39 -12.40 -16.37
N GLY A 136 8.37 -12.17 -15.51
CA GLY A 136 9.68 -11.61 -15.86
C GLY A 136 10.41 -12.35 -16.97
N LYS A 137 10.47 -13.70 -16.91
CA LYS A 137 11.15 -14.50 -17.96
C LYS A 137 10.44 -14.36 -19.30
N GLY A 138 9.12 -14.56 -19.34
CA GLY A 138 8.36 -14.49 -20.59
C GLY A 138 8.33 -13.08 -21.18
N MET A 139 8.33 -12.05 -20.34
CA MET A 139 8.44 -10.66 -20.78
C MET A 139 9.83 -10.38 -21.38
N SER A 140 10.90 -10.88 -20.75
CA SER A 140 12.27 -10.72 -21.27
C SER A 140 12.50 -11.42 -22.61
N GLU A 141 11.88 -12.59 -22.82
CA GLU A 141 11.91 -13.32 -24.09
C GLU A 141 11.12 -12.58 -25.17
N HIS A 142 9.98 -11.98 -24.81
CA HIS A 142 9.19 -11.14 -25.70
C HIS A 142 9.94 -9.88 -26.14
N LEU A 143 10.65 -9.21 -25.22
CA LEU A 143 11.50 -8.05 -25.53
C LEU A 143 12.65 -8.38 -26.49
N LYS A 144 13.09 -9.65 -26.54
CA LYS A 144 14.06 -10.15 -27.52
C LYS A 144 13.46 -10.49 -28.89
N ARG A 145 12.23 -10.03 -29.18
CA ARG A 145 11.49 -10.22 -30.43
C ARG A 145 11.14 -11.68 -30.76
N GLN A 146 11.09 -12.57 -29.76
CA GLN A 146 10.50 -13.89 -29.95
C GLN A 146 9.03 -13.85 -29.51
N PRO A 147 8.05 -13.95 -30.44
CA PRO A 147 6.64 -13.90 -30.10
C PRO A 147 6.20 -15.22 -29.46
N LEU A 148 6.51 -15.42 -28.18
CA LEU A 148 6.05 -16.55 -27.40
C LEU A 148 4.87 -16.11 -26.50
N PRO A 149 3.77 -16.87 -26.45
CA PRO A 149 2.68 -16.59 -25.53
C PRO A 149 3.14 -16.79 -24.08
N LEU A 150 2.79 -15.87 -23.18
CA LEU A 150 3.21 -15.96 -21.78
C LEU A 150 2.50 -17.12 -21.08
N ARG A 151 3.28 -18.11 -20.66
CA ARG A 151 2.81 -19.17 -19.75
C ARG A 151 3.05 -18.75 -18.30
N ILE A 152 2.26 -17.79 -17.82
CA ILE A 152 2.35 -17.22 -16.46
C ILE A 152 2.35 -18.34 -15.41
N TRP A 153 1.40 -19.27 -15.50
CA TRP A 153 1.23 -20.32 -14.50
C TRP A 153 2.32 -21.40 -14.49
N ALA A 154 3.17 -21.49 -15.51
CA ALA A 154 4.25 -22.49 -15.56
C ALA A 154 5.31 -22.26 -14.48
N LYS A 155 5.36 -21.06 -13.88
CA LYS A 155 6.39 -20.64 -12.93
C LYS A 155 5.87 -20.41 -11.51
N ARG A 156 4.67 -20.89 -11.18
CA ARG A 156 4.10 -20.79 -9.82
C ARG A 156 5.03 -21.29 -8.71
N GLU A 157 5.91 -22.25 -9.03
CA GLU A 157 6.89 -22.80 -8.10
C GLU A 157 7.86 -21.74 -7.56
N GLN A 158 8.17 -20.72 -8.37
CA GLN A 158 9.05 -19.62 -7.99
C GLN A 158 8.44 -18.77 -6.86
N LEU A 159 7.11 -18.76 -6.72
CA LEU A 159 6.42 -18.06 -5.63
C LEU A 159 6.44 -18.81 -4.30
N ARG A 160 6.78 -20.11 -4.27
CA ARG A 160 6.69 -20.89 -3.02
C ARG A 160 7.59 -20.34 -1.92
N ARG A 161 8.81 -19.95 -2.26
CA ARG A 161 9.77 -19.35 -1.31
C ARG A 161 9.27 -18.03 -0.73
N PRO A 162 8.93 -16.99 -1.52
CA PRO A 162 8.42 -15.73 -0.96
C PRO A 162 7.07 -15.88 -0.24
N ALA A 163 6.20 -16.79 -0.70
CA ALA A 163 4.95 -17.09 0.00
C ALA A 163 5.20 -17.71 1.38
N CYS A 164 6.14 -18.66 1.47
CA CYS A 164 6.55 -19.28 2.73
C CYS A 164 7.13 -18.24 3.70
N ILE A 165 8.03 -17.37 3.24
CA ILE A 165 8.60 -16.29 4.05
C ILE A 165 7.50 -15.36 4.57
N THR A 166 6.55 -14.97 3.73
CA THR A 166 5.41 -14.13 4.12
C THR A 166 4.56 -14.81 5.19
N LEU A 167 4.26 -16.11 5.03
CA LEU A 167 3.48 -16.88 5.99
C LEU A 167 4.19 -17.04 7.33
N LEU A 168 5.49 -17.39 7.31
CA LEU A 168 6.29 -17.51 8.53
C LEU A 168 6.39 -16.18 9.27
N SER A 169 6.52 -15.07 8.54
CA SER A 169 6.53 -13.72 9.12
C SER A 169 5.19 -13.37 9.78
N LEU A 170 4.06 -13.78 9.19
CA LEU A 170 2.74 -13.62 9.79
C LEU A 170 2.59 -14.46 11.07
N ILE A 171 3.01 -15.72 11.05
CA ILE A 171 2.99 -16.60 12.23
C ILE A 171 3.84 -16.00 13.36
N ALA A 172 5.05 -15.53 13.04
CA ALA A 172 5.92 -14.87 14.01
C ALA A 172 5.26 -13.62 14.60
N ALA A 173 4.62 -12.78 13.77
CA ALA A 173 3.91 -11.60 14.23
C ALA A 173 2.74 -11.97 15.17
N ILE A 174 1.95 -12.99 14.84
CA ILE A 174 0.87 -13.51 15.71
C ILE A 174 1.45 -13.99 17.04
N GLY A 175 2.56 -14.72 17.01
CA GLY A 175 3.25 -15.18 18.22
C GLY A 175 3.68 -14.03 19.12
N VAL A 176 4.29 -12.97 18.56
CA VAL A 176 4.70 -11.78 19.33
C VAL A 176 3.51 -11.05 19.94
N VAL A 177 2.40 -10.92 19.21
CA VAL A 177 1.20 -10.23 19.72
C VAL A 177 0.49 -11.07 20.79
N SER A 178 0.47 -12.40 20.65
CA SER A 178 -0.25 -13.28 21.58
C SER A 178 0.50 -13.56 22.88
N THR A 179 1.81 -13.27 22.93
CA THR A 179 2.67 -13.51 24.10
C THR A 179 3.02 -12.24 24.89
N ARG A 180 2.55 -11.08 24.43
CA ARG A 180 2.65 -9.79 25.14
C ARG A 180 1.35 -9.48 25.85
#